data_AF-A0A6A8MBX1-F1
#
_entry.id   AF-A0A6A8MBX1-F1
#
_cell.length_a   1.000
_cell.length_b   1.000
_cell.length_c   1.000
_cell.angle_alpha   90.00
_cell.angle_beta   90.00
_cell.angle_gamma   90.00
#
_symmetry.space_group_name_H-M   'P 1'
#
loop_
_entity.id
_entity.type
_entity.pdbx_description
1 polymer ?
#
loop_
_entity_poly.entity_id
_entity_poly.type
_entity_poly.pdbx_seq_one_letter_code
_entity_poly.pdbx_strand_id
1 'polypeptide(L)'
;MDENVEEMKMLKKAMEEIALYCDNGLDTPISLSLYLQIFDITDPAVKDKLIKKSKELISTADDPQKLTVKDFQHEFHKIASQISIEPDETAPTVYIVNWIGMYAVPEVYPLGVRFKRELEALDM
;
A
#
# COMPACT_ATOMS: atom_id res chain seq x y z
N MET A 1 19.06 -17.06 -24.80
CA MET A 1 18.15 -16.36 -23.87
C MET A 1 18.20 -17.18 -22.61
N ASP A 2 18.64 -16.58 -21.50
CA ASP A 2 18.99 -17.33 -20.28
C ASP A 2 17.71 -17.96 -19.70
N GLU A 3 17.63 -19.29 -19.64
CA GLU A 3 16.42 -20.03 -19.23
C GLU A 3 15.92 -19.58 -17.85
N ASN A 4 16.84 -19.21 -16.95
CA ASN A 4 16.55 -18.63 -15.63
C ASN A 4 15.74 -17.32 -15.68
N VAL A 5 15.91 -16.49 -16.71
CA VAL A 5 15.22 -15.20 -16.82
C VAL A 5 13.76 -15.39 -17.22
N GLU A 6 13.46 -16.38 -18.07
CA GLU A 6 12.07 -16.68 -18.44
C GLU A 6 11.31 -17.41 -17.33
N GLU A 7 11.97 -18.31 -16.59
CA GLU A 7 11.35 -18.94 -15.42
C GLU A 7 10.96 -17.92 -14.35
N MET A 8 11.83 -16.94 -14.05
CA MET A 8 11.50 -15.88 -13.10
C MET A 8 10.34 -15.00 -13.57
N LYS A 9 10.23 -14.72 -14.87
CA LYS A 9 9.09 -13.96 -15.44
C LYS A 9 7.78 -14.74 -15.31
N MET A 10 7.79 -16.03 -15.60
CA MET A 10 6.62 -16.89 -15.42
C MET A 10 6.20 -16.96 -13.95
N LEU A 11 7.16 -17.06 -13.03
CA LEU A 11 6.90 -17.08 -11.60
C LEU A 11 6.28 -15.75 -11.12
N LYS A 12 6.83 -14.61 -11.55
CA LYS A 12 6.29 -13.28 -11.25
C LYS A 12 4.84 -13.16 -11.74
N LYS A 13 4.59 -13.56 -12.98
CA LYS A 13 3.24 -13.52 -13.58
C LYS A 13 2.25 -14.40 -12.82
N ALA A 14 2.64 -15.61 -12.43
CA ALA A 14 1.79 -16.49 -11.63
C ALA A 14 1.48 -15.88 -10.24
N MET A 15 2.46 -15.23 -9.60
CA MET A 15 2.26 -14.52 -8.34
C MET A 15 1.30 -13.34 -8.49
N GLU A 16 1.42 -12.58 -9.58
CA GLU A 16 0.49 -11.49 -9.93
C GLU A 16 -0.94 -12.02 -10.15
N GLU A 17 -1.10 -13.12 -10.89
CA GLU A 17 -2.42 -13.73 -11.13
C GLU A 17 -3.05 -14.25 -9.83
N ILE A 18 -2.27 -14.88 -8.94
CA ILE A 18 -2.76 -15.33 -7.62
C ILE A 18 -3.13 -14.12 -6.75
N ALA A 19 -2.27 -13.09 -6.75
CA ALA A 19 -2.52 -11.85 -6.03
C ALA A 19 -3.84 -11.22 -6.47
N LEU A 20 -4.07 -11.06 -7.77
CA LEU A 20 -5.30 -10.53 -8.35
C LEU A 20 -6.52 -11.41 -8.06
N TYR A 21 -6.37 -12.74 -8.09
CA TYR A 21 -7.46 -13.67 -7.75
C TYR A 21 -7.86 -13.59 -6.28
N CYS A 22 -6.89 -13.40 -5.38
CA CYS A 22 -7.11 -13.27 -3.94
C CYS A 22 -7.43 -11.84 -3.49
N ASP A 23 -7.28 -10.86 -4.37
CA ASP A 23 -7.54 -9.46 -4.08
C ASP A 23 -9.05 -9.22 -3.99
N ASN A 24 -9.58 -9.20 -2.77
CA ASN A 24 -10.92 -8.62 -2.52
C ASN A 24 -10.81 -7.10 -2.29
N GLY A 25 -9.81 -6.45 -2.90
CA GLY A 25 -9.52 -5.04 -2.77
C GLY A 25 -9.20 -4.63 -1.34
N LEU A 26 -9.85 -3.55 -0.89
CA LEU A 26 -9.61 -2.95 0.40
C LEU A 26 -10.34 -3.66 1.57
N ASP A 27 -11.17 -4.68 1.33
CA ASP A 27 -11.83 -5.43 2.42
C ASP A 27 -10.93 -6.50 3.04
N THR A 28 -10.18 -7.22 2.21
CA THR A 28 -9.21 -8.21 2.67
C THR A 28 -7.92 -8.07 1.85
N PRO A 29 -7.08 -7.06 2.18
CA PRO A 29 -5.87 -6.83 1.41
C PRO A 29 -4.93 -8.04 1.56
N ILE A 30 -4.42 -8.52 0.42
CA ILE A 30 -3.37 -9.54 0.32
C ILE A 30 -2.06 -9.07 1.00
N SER A 31 -0.99 -9.86 0.91
CA SER A 31 0.33 -9.49 1.45
C SER A 31 0.83 -8.14 0.88
N LEU A 32 1.17 -7.19 1.76
CA LEU A 32 1.81 -5.92 1.36
C LEU A 32 3.09 -6.14 0.56
N SER A 33 3.88 -7.18 0.84
CA SER A 33 5.09 -7.47 0.06
C SER A 33 4.76 -7.88 -1.38
N LEU A 34 3.68 -8.64 -1.59
CA LEU A 34 3.22 -8.99 -2.94
C LEU A 34 2.68 -7.75 -3.66
N TYR A 35 1.89 -6.93 -2.96
CA TYR A 35 1.36 -5.69 -3.51
C TYR A 35 2.48 -4.75 -3.99
N LEU A 36 3.50 -4.53 -3.16
CA LEU A 36 4.67 -3.72 -3.51
C LEU A 36 5.41 -4.27 -4.74
N GLN A 37 5.54 -5.60 -4.85
CA GLN A 37 6.19 -6.25 -5.99
C GLN A 37 5.46 -5.99 -7.32
N ILE A 38 4.13 -5.84 -7.31
CA ILE A 38 3.33 -5.49 -8.50
C ILE A 38 3.71 -4.09 -9.02
N PHE A 39 4.11 -3.16 -8.14
CA PHE A 39 4.62 -1.83 -8.50
C PHE A 39 6.13 -1.81 -8.76
N ASP A 40 6.75 -2.96 -9.02
CA ASP A 40 8.20 -3.12 -9.19
C ASP A 40 9.02 -2.61 -7.99
N ILE A 41 8.43 -2.59 -6.78
CA ILE A 41 9.13 -2.29 -5.54
C ILE A 41 9.63 -3.59 -4.93
N THR A 42 10.90 -3.89 -5.16
CA THR A 42 11.53 -5.17 -4.77
C THR A 42 12.43 -5.07 -3.53
N ASP A 43 12.73 -3.86 -3.04
CA ASP A 43 13.50 -3.67 -1.80
C ASP A 43 12.68 -4.18 -0.60
N PRO A 44 13.11 -5.26 0.08
CA PRO A 44 12.38 -5.82 1.21
C PRO A 44 12.27 -4.85 2.39
N ALA A 45 13.16 -3.85 2.49
CA ALA A 45 13.13 -2.86 3.56
C ALA A 45 12.01 -1.82 3.37
N VAL A 46 11.41 -1.69 2.18
CA VAL A 46 10.35 -0.70 1.93
C VAL A 46 9.13 -0.96 2.80
N LYS A 47 8.70 -2.22 2.95
CA LYS A 47 7.58 -2.59 3.82
C LYS A 47 7.77 -2.07 5.25
N ASP A 48 8.94 -2.32 5.84
CA ASP A 48 9.22 -1.90 7.22
C ASP A 48 9.32 -0.37 7.34
N LYS A 49 9.87 0.30 6.31
CA LYS A 49 9.89 1.78 6.25
C LYS A 49 8.48 2.36 6.19
N LEU A 50 7.57 1.79 5.40
CA LEU A 50 6.18 2.22 5.31
C LEU A 50 5.45 2.05 6.65
N ILE A 51 5.59 0.89 7.29
CA ILE A 51 5.03 0.61 8.63
C ILE A 51 5.54 1.64 9.65
N LYS A 52 6.86 1.84 9.70
CA LYS A 52 7.49 2.80 10.61
C LYS A 52 6.96 4.21 10.35
N LYS A 53 6.85 4.60 9.09
CA LYS A 53 6.37 5.93 8.70
C LYS A 53 4.91 6.16 9.05
N SER A 54 4.04 5.18 8.86
CA SER A 54 2.64 5.27 9.31
C SER A 54 2.53 5.48 10.81
N LYS A 55 3.35 4.76 11.59
CA LYS A 55 3.40 4.93 13.04
C LYS A 55 3.89 6.33 13.44
N GLU A 56 4.94 6.81 12.77
CA GLU A 56 5.47 8.18 12.98
C GLU A 56 4.38 9.22 12.75
N LEU A 57 3.72 9.20 11.57
CA LEU A 57 2.66 10.16 11.21
C LEU A 57 1.58 10.26 12.28
N ILE A 58 1.08 9.13 12.77
CA ILE A 58 0.05 9.10 13.83
C ILE A 58 0.60 9.63 15.14
N SER A 59 1.81 9.25 15.52
CA SER A 59 2.38 9.65 16.81
C SER A 59 2.76 11.14 16.89
N THR A 60 3.01 11.79 15.74
CA THR A 60 3.45 13.19 15.68
C THR A 60 2.34 14.16 15.30
N ALA A 61 1.18 13.67 14.85
CA ALA A 61 0.05 14.53 14.53
C ALA A 61 -0.60 15.09 15.80
N ASP A 62 -0.86 16.40 15.80
CA ASP A 62 -1.63 17.06 16.88
C ASP A 62 -3.02 16.42 17.06
N ASP A 63 -3.63 16.02 15.94
CA ASP A 63 -4.89 15.28 15.89
C ASP A 63 -4.77 14.18 14.82
N PRO A 64 -4.46 12.93 15.20
CA PRO A 64 -4.29 11.84 14.25
C PRO A 64 -5.53 11.57 13.40
N GLN A 65 -6.73 11.93 13.88
CA GLN A 65 -7.96 11.75 13.12
C GLN A 65 -8.06 12.72 11.94
N LYS A 66 -7.26 13.79 11.89
CA LYS A 66 -7.27 14.75 10.77
C LYS A 66 -6.30 14.41 9.64
N LEU A 67 -5.47 13.37 9.79
CA LEU A 67 -4.55 12.93 8.75
C LEU A 67 -5.30 12.47 7.50
N THR A 68 -4.92 12.98 6.34
CA THR A 68 -5.53 12.71 5.03
C THR A 68 -4.72 11.68 4.25
N VAL A 69 -5.30 11.09 3.20
CA VAL A 69 -4.56 10.18 2.30
C VAL A 69 -3.29 10.85 1.76
N LYS A 70 -3.38 12.15 1.46
CA LYS A 70 -2.27 12.94 0.91
C LYS A 70 -1.07 13.03 1.85
N ASP A 71 -1.31 13.07 3.16
CA ASP A 71 -0.23 13.07 4.17
C ASP A 71 0.58 11.77 4.09
N PHE A 72 -0.09 10.64 3.86
CA PHE A 72 0.56 9.35 3.66
C PHE A 72 1.21 9.24 2.27
N GLN A 73 0.53 9.65 1.19
CA GLN A 73 1.08 9.62 -0.17
C GLN A 73 2.42 10.36 -0.23
N HIS A 74 2.47 11.56 0.35
CA HIS A 74 3.68 12.38 0.32
C HIS A 74 4.86 11.72 1.04
N GLU A 75 4.63 11.09 2.19
CA GLU A 75 5.68 10.39 2.94
C GLU A 75 6.05 9.04 2.31
N PHE A 76 5.09 8.32 1.75
CA PHE A 76 5.32 7.03 1.10
C PHE A 76 6.08 7.18 -0.21
N HIS A 77 5.82 8.23 -0.99
CA HIS A 77 6.58 8.55 -2.19
C HIS A 77 8.07 8.78 -1.90
N LYS A 78 8.39 9.40 -0.76
CA LYS A 78 9.79 9.58 -0.31
C LYS A 78 10.49 8.24 -0.02
N ILE A 79 9.73 7.21 0.33
CA ILE A 79 10.25 5.87 0.62
C ILE A 79 10.39 5.05 -0.67
N ALA A 80 9.38 5.12 -1.55
CA ALA A 80 9.37 4.47 -2.85
C ALA A 80 8.65 5.37 -3.86
N SER A 81 9.39 5.90 -4.84
CA SER A 81 8.89 6.90 -5.80
C SER A 81 7.81 6.36 -6.74
N GLN A 82 7.65 5.04 -6.83
CA GLN A 82 6.59 4.37 -7.57
C GLN A 82 5.21 4.56 -6.92
N ILE A 83 5.15 4.94 -5.64
CA ILE A 83 3.90 5.31 -4.99
C ILE A 83 3.60 6.76 -5.38
N SER A 84 2.50 6.97 -6.11
CA SER A 84 2.16 8.27 -6.67
C SER A 84 1.82 9.32 -5.61
N ILE A 85 2.16 10.58 -5.92
CA ILE A 85 1.74 11.77 -5.18
C ILE A 85 0.55 12.46 -5.83
N GLU A 86 0.12 12.00 -7.00
CA GLU A 86 -0.97 12.63 -7.73
C GLU A 86 -2.29 12.46 -6.95
N PRO A 87 -3.12 13.53 -6.83
CA PRO A 87 -4.31 13.50 -5.99
C PRO A 87 -5.39 12.49 -6.40
N ASP A 88 -5.40 12.06 -7.66
CA ASP A 88 -6.31 11.07 -8.24
C ASP A 88 -5.75 9.63 -8.16
N GLU A 89 -4.44 9.47 -7.94
CA GLU A 89 -3.78 8.16 -7.85
C GLU A 89 -3.59 7.71 -6.40
N THR A 90 -4.68 7.71 -5.62
CA THR A 90 -4.63 7.43 -4.17
C THR A 90 -4.75 5.95 -3.81
N ALA A 91 -5.32 5.13 -4.69
CA ALA A 91 -5.64 3.72 -4.41
C ALA A 91 -4.46 2.91 -3.83
N PRO A 92 -3.22 3.02 -4.33
CA PRO A 92 -2.08 2.31 -3.75
C PRO A 92 -1.79 2.71 -2.30
N THR A 93 -1.92 4.01 -1.99
CA THR A 93 -1.70 4.49 -0.63
C THR A 93 -2.82 4.02 0.30
N VAL A 94 -4.07 4.09 -0.14
CA VAL A 94 -5.21 3.58 0.63
C VAL A 94 -5.04 2.10 0.95
N TYR A 95 -4.60 1.31 -0.04
CA TYR A 95 -4.29 -0.11 0.15
C TYR A 95 -3.22 -0.32 1.24
N ILE A 96 -2.09 0.38 1.13
CA ILE A 96 -0.98 0.25 2.08
C ILE A 96 -1.41 0.64 3.49
N VAL A 97 -2.09 1.79 3.66
CA VAL A 97 -2.57 2.27 4.97
C VAL A 97 -3.54 1.28 5.59
N ASN A 98 -4.46 0.73 4.79
CA ASN A 98 -5.44 -0.24 5.26
C ASN A 98 -4.77 -1.56 5.69
N TRP A 99 -3.84 -2.08 4.90
CA TRP A 99 -3.07 -3.29 5.27
C TRP A 99 -2.27 -3.07 6.57
N ILE A 100 -1.58 -1.94 6.69
CA ILE A 100 -0.82 -1.59 7.89
C ILE A 100 -1.75 -1.51 9.11
N GLY A 101 -2.90 -0.85 8.96
CA GLY A 101 -3.91 -0.75 10.00
C GLY A 101 -4.43 -2.11 10.46
N MET A 102 -4.68 -3.03 9.53
CA MET A 102 -5.20 -4.36 9.85
C MET A 102 -4.17 -5.26 10.55
N TYR A 103 -2.89 -5.20 10.15
CA TYR A 103 -1.93 -6.26 10.49
C TYR A 103 -0.69 -5.82 11.27
N ALA A 104 -0.36 -4.53 11.31
CA ALA A 104 0.91 -4.06 11.87
C ALA A 104 0.77 -2.93 12.91
N VAL A 105 -0.07 -1.93 12.62
CA VAL A 105 -0.25 -0.73 13.47
C VAL A 105 -1.76 -0.45 13.60
N PRO A 106 -2.46 -1.11 14.55
CA PRO A 106 -3.91 -1.01 14.70
C PRO A 106 -4.44 0.43 14.86
N GLU A 107 -3.64 1.35 15.37
CA GLU A 107 -3.97 2.76 15.50
C GLU A 107 -4.20 3.45 14.13
N VAL A 108 -3.62 2.91 13.05
CA VAL A 108 -3.83 3.38 11.66
C VAL A 108 -5.16 2.90 11.08
N TYR A 109 -5.74 1.83 11.63
CA TYR A 109 -6.93 1.18 11.06
C TYR A 109 -8.11 2.13 10.81
N PRO A 110 -8.49 3.04 11.73
CA PRO A 110 -9.60 3.97 11.48
C PRO A 110 -9.37 4.88 10.27
N LEU A 111 -8.12 5.26 10.01
CA LEU A 111 -7.75 6.06 8.84
C LEU A 111 -7.87 5.23 7.56
N GLY A 112 -7.36 3.99 7.56
CA GLY A 112 -7.50 3.06 6.43
C GLY A 112 -8.96 2.85 6.01
N VAL A 113 -9.86 2.61 6.97
CA VAL A 113 -11.31 2.47 6.72
C VAL A 113 -11.92 3.75 6.19
N ARG A 114 -11.54 4.92 6.71
CA ARG A 114 -12.06 6.19 6.21
C ARG A 114 -11.61 6.44 4.77
N PHE A 115 -10.32 6.32 4.51
CA PHE A 115 -9.73 6.54 3.19
C PHE A 115 -10.34 5.62 2.13
N LYS A 116 -10.59 4.37 2.49
CA LYS A 116 -11.35 3.43 1.67
C LYS A 116 -12.72 3.99 1.28
N ARG A 117 -13.51 4.45 2.25
CA ARG A 117 -14.86 5.00 2.00
C ARG A 117 -14.82 6.26 1.15
N GLU A 118 -13.81 7.09 1.35
CA GLU A 118 -13.58 8.29 0.54
C GLU A 118 -13.30 7.92 -0.92
N LEU A 119 -12.48 6.90 -1.15
CA LEU A 119 -12.19 6.38 -2.49
C LEU A 119 -13.43 5.80 -3.17
N GLU A 120 -14.18 4.94 -2.47
CA GLU A 120 -15.42 4.33 -3.00
C GLU A 120 -16.49 5.38 -3.36
N ALA A 121 -16.52 6.52 -2.67
CA ALA A 121 -17.44 7.61 -2.96
C ALA A 121 -17.06 8.42 -4.21
N LEU A 122 -15.81 8.32 -4.69
CA LEU A 122 -15.33 8.99 -5.91
C LEU A 122 -15.54 8.14 -7.17
N ASP A 123 -15.64 6.82 -7.02
CA ASP A 123 -15.90 5.87 -8.11
C ASP A 123 -17.41 5.69 -8.43
N MET A 124 -18.29 6.39 -7.73
CA MET A 124 -19.75 6.45 -7.93
C MET A 124 -20.21 7.70 -8.68
#